data_AF-A0A1Y6MQJ7-F1
#
_entry.id   AF-A0A1Y6MQJ7-F1
#
_cell.length_a   1.000
_cell.length_b   1.000
_cell.length_c   1.000
_cell.angle_alpha   90.00
_cell.angle_beta   90.00
_cell.angle_gamma   90.00
#
_symmetry.space_group_name_H-M   'P 1'
#
loop_
_entity.id
_entity.type
_entity.pdbx_description
1 polymer ?
#
loop_
_entity_poly.entity_id
_entity_poly.type
_entity_poly.pdbx_seq_one_letter_code
_entity_poly.pdbx_strand_id
1 'polypeptide(L)'
;MFNLFRSKKKQMIGDNEVYARVYNELESGDNEVYARAYNELQSGDIHYASMARALVKAEGNQEKATGIYIQERIGSLKEEMLKQQSLEKNKKSLEKNKKKTITQDFRLLTSYYDPSYKSRSCNNCSAHIPKGRVYCFNCKTMQE
;
A
#
# COMPACT_ATOMS: atom_id res chain seq x y z
N MET A 1 -2.67 -8.59 25.15
CA MET A 1 -3.85 -8.83 24.28
C MET A 1 -3.86 -10.18 23.53
N PHE A 2 -2.83 -11.03 23.62
CA PHE A 2 -2.82 -12.36 22.96
C PHE A 2 -3.69 -13.44 23.64
N ASN A 3 -4.03 -13.28 24.91
CA ASN A 3 -4.74 -14.31 25.69
C ASN A 3 -6.26 -14.37 25.42
N LEU A 4 -6.87 -13.32 24.86
CA LEU A 4 -8.30 -13.33 24.51
C LEU A 4 -8.59 -14.24 23.30
N PHE A 5 -7.64 -14.34 22.36
CA PHE A 5 -7.76 -15.15 21.14
C PHE A 5 -7.68 -16.65 21.42
N ARG A 6 -6.88 -17.06 22.42
CA ARG A 6 -6.71 -18.48 22.77
C ARG A 6 -7.94 -19.09 23.47
N SER A 7 -8.71 -18.26 24.18
CA SER A 7 -9.92 -18.72 24.89
C SER A 7 -11.11 -18.92 23.95
N LYS A 8 -11.31 -18.02 22.97
CA LYS A 8 -12.33 -18.21 21.90
C LYS A 8 -11.96 -19.35 20.92
N LYS A 9 -10.66 -19.64 20.75
CA LYS A 9 -10.14 -20.74 19.91
C LYS A 9 -10.57 -22.13 20.39
N LYS A 10 -10.75 -22.34 21.71
CA LYS A 10 -11.22 -23.62 22.27
C LYS A 10 -12.72 -23.84 22.11
N GLN A 11 -13.50 -22.76 22.02
CA GLN A 11 -14.96 -22.83 21.95
C GLN A 11 -15.47 -23.15 20.53
N MET A 12 -14.71 -22.79 19.48
CA MET A 12 -15.16 -22.93 18.08
C MET A 12 -14.67 -24.19 17.34
N ILE A 13 -13.76 -24.97 17.93
CA ILE A 13 -13.36 -26.29 17.39
C ILE A 13 -14.41 -27.36 17.74
N GLY A 14 -15.26 -27.10 18.74
CA GLY A 14 -16.23 -28.07 19.26
C GLY A 14 -17.41 -28.37 18.36
N ASP A 15 -17.83 -27.43 17.50
CA ASP A 15 -19.19 -27.49 16.92
C ASP A 15 -19.26 -27.62 15.39
N ASN A 16 -18.14 -27.60 14.65
CA ASN A 16 -18.21 -27.70 13.18
C ASN A 16 -16.94 -28.31 12.53
N GLU A 17 -17.01 -29.58 12.13
CA GLU A 17 -15.89 -30.34 11.56
C GLU A 17 -15.37 -29.77 10.22
N VAL A 18 -16.23 -29.08 9.46
CA VAL A 18 -15.87 -28.44 8.20
C VAL A 18 -14.95 -27.23 8.45
N TYR A 19 -15.17 -26.50 9.55
CA TYR A 19 -14.34 -25.39 9.97
C TYR A 19 -12.92 -25.83 10.33
N ALA A 20 -12.79 -26.93 11.05
CA ALA A 20 -11.49 -27.44 11.51
C ALA A 20 -10.62 -27.93 10.33
N ARG A 21 -11.22 -28.51 9.27
CA ARG A 21 -10.47 -28.94 8.07
C ARG A 21 -9.93 -27.77 7.28
N VAL A 22 -10.78 -26.79 6.98
CA VAL A 22 -10.35 -25.59 6.21
C VAL A 22 -9.28 -24.82 6.96
N TYR A 23 -9.36 -24.75 8.30
CA TYR A 23 -8.37 -24.04 9.11
C TYR A 23 -7.01 -24.75 9.18
N ASN A 24 -6.99 -26.09 9.19
CA ASN A 24 -5.74 -26.86 9.28
C ASN A 24 -4.94 -26.91 7.96
N GLU A 25 -5.56 -26.59 6.82
CA GLU A 25 -4.91 -26.57 5.50
C GLU A 25 -4.32 -25.19 5.12
N LEU A 26 -4.51 -24.16 5.95
CA LEU A 26 -4.08 -22.79 5.64
C LEU A 26 -2.66 -22.52 6.17
N GLU A 27 -1.76 -22.12 5.27
CA GLU A 27 -0.41 -21.68 5.62
C GLU A 27 -0.43 -20.40 6.48
N SER A 28 0.67 -20.08 7.17
CA SER A 28 0.72 -18.99 8.17
C SER A 28 0.31 -17.60 7.64
N GLY A 29 0.56 -17.31 6.35
CA GLY A 29 0.11 -16.09 5.67
C GLY A 29 -1.38 -16.05 5.31
N ASP A 30 -2.02 -17.21 5.27
CA ASP A 30 -3.44 -17.33 4.95
C ASP A 30 -4.33 -17.07 6.16
N ASN A 31 -3.78 -17.05 7.37
CA ASN A 31 -4.51 -16.74 8.60
C ASN A 31 -5.07 -15.31 8.61
N GLU A 32 -4.33 -14.32 8.10
CA GLU A 32 -4.81 -12.93 8.05
C GLU A 32 -5.96 -12.77 7.04
N VAL A 33 -5.80 -13.40 5.88
CA VAL A 33 -6.80 -13.38 4.81
C VAL A 33 -8.06 -14.12 5.21
N TYR A 34 -7.89 -15.28 5.86
CA TYR A 34 -8.98 -16.06 6.45
C TYR A 34 -9.72 -15.25 7.51
N ALA A 35 -9.01 -14.64 8.46
CA ALA A 35 -9.62 -13.84 9.52
C ALA A 35 -10.42 -12.68 8.92
N ARG A 36 -9.92 -12.06 7.84
CA ARG A 36 -10.64 -11.00 7.13
C ARG A 36 -11.92 -11.51 6.47
N ALA A 37 -11.86 -12.61 5.72
CA ALA A 37 -13.04 -13.22 5.09
C ALA A 37 -14.09 -13.66 6.13
N TYR A 38 -13.64 -14.17 7.27
CA TYR A 38 -14.52 -14.55 8.37
C TYR A 38 -15.14 -13.33 9.07
N ASN A 39 -14.38 -12.25 9.25
CA ASN A 39 -14.91 -11.01 9.81
C ASN A 39 -15.96 -10.37 8.91
N GLU A 40 -15.84 -10.45 7.58
CA GLU A 40 -16.89 -10.00 6.64
C GLU A 40 -18.22 -10.73 6.88
N LEU A 41 -18.17 -12.04 7.19
CA LEU A 41 -19.37 -12.79 7.57
C LEU A 41 -19.94 -12.36 8.91
N GLN A 42 -19.08 -12.13 9.92
CA GLN A 42 -19.54 -11.72 11.24
C GLN A 42 -20.09 -10.29 11.27
N SER A 43 -19.51 -9.36 10.50
CA SER A 43 -19.96 -7.97 10.45
C SER A 43 -21.19 -7.78 9.57
N GLY A 44 -21.47 -8.73 8.68
CA GLY A 44 -22.52 -8.61 7.67
C GLY A 44 -22.10 -7.82 6.43
N ASP A 45 -20.86 -7.35 6.36
CA ASP A 45 -20.27 -6.70 5.17
C ASP A 45 -19.83 -7.75 4.14
N ILE A 46 -20.75 -8.64 3.78
CA ILE A 46 -20.47 -9.78 2.92
C ILE A 46 -20.30 -9.36 1.48
N HIS A 47 -19.37 -10.02 0.79
CA HIS A 47 -19.24 -9.88 -0.66
C HIS A 47 -20.36 -10.66 -1.36
N TYR A 48 -21.48 -10.00 -1.63
CA TYR A 48 -22.72 -10.61 -2.14
C TYR A 48 -22.53 -11.54 -3.34
N ALA A 49 -21.68 -11.16 -4.30
CA ALA A 49 -21.44 -12.00 -5.47
C ALA A 49 -20.74 -13.33 -5.12
N SER A 50 -19.85 -13.31 -4.13
CA SER A 50 -19.19 -14.53 -3.65
C SER A 50 -20.15 -15.37 -2.81
N MET A 51 -20.98 -14.73 -1.99
CA MET A 51 -21.99 -15.44 -1.20
C MET A 51 -23.05 -16.10 -2.10
N ALA A 52 -23.52 -15.41 -3.13
CA ALA A 52 -24.47 -15.96 -4.10
C ALA A 52 -23.90 -17.21 -4.80
N ARG A 53 -22.64 -17.16 -5.25
CA ARG A 53 -21.96 -18.35 -5.82
C ARG A 53 -21.84 -19.49 -4.82
N ALA A 54 -21.49 -19.18 -3.58
CA ALA A 54 -21.37 -20.17 -2.53
C ALA A 54 -22.72 -20.85 -2.22
N LEU A 55 -23.81 -20.08 -2.17
CA LEU A 55 -25.17 -20.60 -1.99
C LEU A 55 -25.61 -21.52 -3.15
N VAL A 56 -25.29 -21.14 -4.39
CA VAL A 56 -25.55 -21.98 -5.57
C VAL A 56 -24.78 -23.30 -5.48
N LYS A 57 -23.49 -23.25 -5.13
CA LYS A 57 -22.65 -24.45 -4.96
C LYS A 57 -23.06 -25.32 -3.77
N ALA A 58 -23.66 -24.71 -2.77
CA ALA A 58 -24.16 -25.38 -1.58
C ALA A 58 -25.60 -25.90 -1.74
N GLU A 59 -26.22 -25.75 -2.92
CA GLU A 59 -27.60 -26.19 -3.19
C GLU A 59 -28.60 -25.57 -2.20
N GLY A 60 -28.35 -24.33 -1.76
CA GLY A 60 -29.17 -23.63 -0.77
C GLY A 60 -28.90 -23.98 0.69
N ASN A 61 -27.97 -24.91 0.98
CA ASN A 61 -27.55 -25.18 2.35
C ASN A 61 -26.66 -24.04 2.88
N GLN A 62 -27.16 -23.29 3.87
CA GLN A 62 -26.48 -22.12 4.45
C GLN A 62 -25.14 -22.45 5.11
N GLU A 63 -25.07 -23.55 5.85
CA GLU A 63 -23.85 -23.92 6.59
C GLU A 63 -22.73 -24.36 5.64
N LYS A 64 -23.08 -25.08 4.57
CA LYS A 64 -22.13 -25.43 3.51
C LYS A 64 -21.73 -24.19 2.70
N ALA A 65 -22.66 -23.24 2.49
CA ALA A 65 -22.38 -22.01 1.77
C ALA A 65 -21.37 -21.12 2.50
N THR A 66 -21.41 -21.02 3.83
CA THR A 66 -20.43 -20.21 4.58
C THR A 66 -19.01 -20.74 4.42
N GLY A 67 -18.81 -22.06 4.47
CA GLY A 67 -17.51 -22.69 4.22
C GLY A 67 -16.98 -22.40 2.82
N ILE A 68 -17.85 -22.56 1.80
CA ILE A 68 -17.50 -22.28 0.40
C ILE A 68 -17.21 -20.79 0.18
N TYR A 69 -17.97 -19.90 0.82
CA TYR A 69 -17.76 -18.46 0.77
C TYR A 69 -16.35 -18.10 1.25
N ILE A 70 -15.96 -18.61 2.42
CA ILE A 70 -14.66 -18.30 3.01
C ILE A 70 -13.53 -18.74 2.06
N GLN A 71 -13.64 -19.94 1.47
CA GLN A 71 -12.66 -20.44 0.52
C GLN A 71 -12.54 -19.55 -0.74
N GLU A 72 -13.68 -19.20 -1.36
CA GLU A 72 -13.66 -18.29 -2.52
C GLU A 72 -13.12 -16.90 -2.16
N ARG A 73 -13.51 -16.40 -0.98
CA ARG A 73 -13.14 -15.06 -0.55
C ARG A 73 -11.65 -14.96 -0.27
N ILE A 74 -11.04 -15.99 0.30
CA ILE A 74 -9.58 -16.05 0.49
C ILE A 74 -8.85 -15.88 -0.83
N GLY A 75 -9.27 -16.59 -1.89
CA GLY A 75 -8.70 -16.44 -3.24
C GLY A 75 -8.78 -14.99 -3.73
N SER A 76 -9.97 -14.39 -3.67
CA SER A 76 -10.16 -13.01 -4.13
C SER A 76 -9.36 -11.98 -3.33
N LEU A 77 -9.27 -12.14 -2.00
CA LEU A 77 -8.51 -11.22 -1.14
C LEU A 77 -7.01 -11.33 -1.39
N LYS A 78 -6.49 -12.53 -1.66
CA LYS A 78 -5.07 -12.72 -2.07
C LYS A 78 -4.77 -11.96 -3.35
N GLU A 79 -5.66 -12.04 -4.35
CA GLU A 79 -5.49 -11.30 -5.60
C GLU A 79 -5.56 -9.77 -5.40
N GLU A 80 -6.47 -9.29 -4.56
CA GLU A 80 -6.56 -7.88 -4.19
C GLU A 80 -5.27 -7.39 -3.52
N MET A 81 -4.71 -8.17 -2.58
CA MET A 81 -3.45 -7.85 -1.90
C MET A 81 -2.27 -7.79 -2.88
N LEU A 82 -2.17 -8.76 -3.81
CA LEU A 82 -1.15 -8.77 -4.86
C LEU A 82 -1.24 -7.52 -5.76
N LYS A 83 -2.46 -7.13 -6.15
CA LYS A 83 -2.69 -5.90 -6.93
C LYS A 83 -2.32 -4.64 -6.13
N GLN A 84 -2.63 -4.59 -4.84
CA GLN A 84 -2.24 -3.47 -3.99
C GLN A 84 -0.72 -3.35 -3.88
N GLN A 85 0.00 -4.46 -3.67
CA GLN A 85 1.46 -4.46 -3.61
C GLN A 85 2.11 -3.97 -4.91
N SER A 86 1.57 -4.34 -6.07
CA SER A 86 2.11 -3.88 -7.37
C SER A 86 1.85 -2.39 -7.58
N LEU A 87 0.67 -1.87 -7.20
CA LEU A 87 0.36 -0.45 -7.24
C LEU A 87 1.27 0.37 -6.31
N GLU A 88 1.57 -0.13 -5.10
CA GLU A 88 2.50 0.53 -4.19
C GLU A 88 3.93 0.61 -4.74
N LYS A 89 4.42 -0.46 -5.37
CA LYS A 89 5.73 -0.46 -6.04
C LYS A 89 5.76 0.60 -7.16
N ASN A 90 4.68 0.70 -7.93
CA ASN A 90 4.56 1.71 -8.99
C ASN A 90 4.52 3.14 -8.43
N LYS A 91 3.77 3.39 -7.35
CA LYS A 91 3.73 4.69 -6.67
C LYS A 91 5.13 5.11 -6.17
N LYS A 92 5.85 4.21 -5.50
CA LYS A 92 7.22 4.49 -5.03
C LYS A 92 8.18 4.82 -6.17
N SER A 93 8.04 4.16 -7.32
CA SER A 93 8.83 4.46 -8.52
C SER A 93 8.49 5.83 -9.11
N LEU A 94 7.20 6.20 -9.16
CA LEU A 94 6.76 7.52 -9.61
C LEU A 94 7.23 8.65 -8.69
N GLU A 95 7.22 8.45 -7.37
CA GLU A 95 7.74 9.43 -6.41
C GLU A 95 9.25 9.63 -6.54
N LYS A 96 10.02 8.55 -6.74
CA LYS A 96 11.45 8.65 -7.05
C LYS A 96 11.71 9.42 -8.35
N ASN A 97 10.85 9.24 -9.35
CA ASN A 97 10.96 9.96 -10.63
C ASN A 97 10.58 11.43 -10.50
N LYS A 98 9.51 11.78 -9.76
CA LYS A 98 9.14 13.19 -9.49
C LYS A 98 10.23 13.95 -8.75
N LYS A 99 10.93 13.31 -7.80
CA LYS A 99 12.08 13.93 -7.11
C LYS A 99 13.26 14.23 -8.06
N LYS A 100 13.41 13.47 -9.15
CA LYS A 100 14.41 13.75 -10.20
C LYS A 100 14.01 14.88 -11.15
N THR A 101 12.71 15.17 -11.31
CA THR A 101 12.23 16.19 -12.27
C THR A 101 12.21 17.61 -11.70
N ILE A 102 12.18 17.78 -10.37
CA ILE A 102 12.12 19.11 -9.71
C ILE A 102 13.48 19.84 -9.73
N THR A 103 14.58 19.18 -10.12
CA THR A 103 15.92 19.79 -10.25
C THR A 103 16.26 20.25 -11.67
N GLN A 104 15.28 20.61 -12.49
CA GLN A 104 15.52 21.13 -13.86
C GLN A 104 15.43 22.66 -13.95
N ASP A 105 15.66 23.39 -12.87
CA ASP A 105 15.97 24.82 -13.04
C ASP A 105 17.39 24.93 -13.61
N PHE A 106 17.50 25.11 -14.92
CA PHE A 106 18.77 25.21 -15.64
C PHE A 106 19.68 26.32 -15.08
N ARG A 107 19.11 27.29 -14.34
CA ARG A 107 19.86 28.34 -13.63
C ARG A 107 20.76 27.80 -12.51
N LEU A 108 20.52 26.58 -12.04
CA LEU A 108 21.36 25.87 -11.06
C LEU A 108 22.60 25.22 -11.69
N LEU A 109 22.66 25.12 -13.02
CA LEU A 109 23.80 24.52 -13.72
C LEU A 109 25.03 25.42 -13.65
N THR A 110 26.21 24.81 -13.46
CA THR A 110 27.48 25.54 -13.46
C THR A 110 27.83 26.18 -14.81
N SER A 111 27.22 25.70 -15.89
CA SER A 111 27.35 26.21 -17.26
C SER A 111 26.39 27.35 -17.61
N TYR A 112 25.39 27.63 -16.77
CA TYR A 112 24.43 28.70 -17.03
C TYR A 112 25.08 30.08 -16.86
N TYR A 113 24.84 30.96 -17.84
CA TYR A 113 25.36 32.33 -17.88
C TYR A 113 24.35 33.28 -18.54
N ASP A 114 23.92 34.32 -17.82
CA ASP A 114 23.02 35.36 -18.31
C ASP A 114 23.64 36.77 -18.13
N PRO A 115 24.10 37.43 -19.20
CA PRO A 115 24.85 38.69 -19.13
C PRO A 115 24.10 39.85 -18.47
N SER A 116 22.79 39.75 -18.29
CA SER A 116 21.95 40.74 -17.60
C SER A 116 22.33 40.92 -16.13
N TYR A 117 22.89 39.87 -15.51
CA TYR A 117 23.26 39.88 -14.10
C TYR A 117 24.69 40.38 -13.87
N LYS A 118 24.82 41.48 -13.13
CA LYS A 118 26.12 42.05 -12.72
C LYS A 118 26.77 41.22 -11.60
N SER A 119 28.09 41.33 -11.47
CA SER A 119 28.82 40.77 -10.34
C SER A 119 28.33 41.42 -9.03
N ARG A 120 27.98 40.60 -8.05
CA ARG A 120 27.41 41.06 -6.78
C ARG A 120 27.79 40.13 -5.64
N SER A 121 27.57 40.55 -4.41
CA SER A 121 27.70 39.68 -3.24
C SER A 121 26.38 38.98 -2.97
N CYS A 122 26.44 37.74 -2.49
CA CYS A 122 25.27 36.99 -2.08
C CYS A 122 24.58 37.63 -0.88
N ASN A 123 23.26 37.80 -0.91
CA ASN A 123 22.48 38.38 0.19
C ASN A 123 22.45 37.48 1.44
N ASN A 124 22.72 36.19 1.29
CA ASN A 124 22.60 35.20 2.37
C ASN A 124 23.95 34.86 3.05
N CYS A 125 25.05 34.84 2.29
CA CYS A 125 26.37 34.43 2.82
C CYS A 125 27.51 35.39 2.47
N SER A 126 27.21 36.52 1.84
CA SER A 126 28.18 37.55 1.42
C SER A 126 29.27 37.07 0.45
N ALA A 127 29.20 35.83 -0.03
CA ALA A 127 30.13 35.29 -1.02
C ALA A 127 30.03 36.04 -2.34
N HIS A 128 31.16 36.22 -3.03
CA HIS A 128 31.21 36.86 -4.33
C HIS A 128 30.52 35.99 -5.40
N ILE A 129 29.58 36.57 -6.14
CA ILE A 129 28.89 35.94 -7.26
C ILE A 129 29.41 36.58 -8.56
N PRO A 130 30.01 35.78 -9.47
CA PRO A 130 30.54 36.31 -10.71
C PRO A 130 29.41 36.82 -11.61
N LYS A 131 29.74 37.72 -12.54
CA LYS A 131 28.81 38.21 -13.57
C LYS A 131 28.17 37.01 -14.28
N GLY A 132 26.89 37.13 -14.59
CA GLY A 132 26.19 36.12 -15.35
C GLY A 132 25.48 35.04 -14.53
N ARG A 133 25.62 35.07 -13.19
CA ARG A 133 25.04 34.03 -12.33
C ARG A 133 23.91 34.56 -11.45
N VAL A 134 22.93 33.67 -11.27
CA VAL A 134 21.67 33.89 -10.51
C VAL A 134 21.61 32.95 -9.31
N TYR A 135 22.59 32.06 -9.16
CA TYR A 135 22.64 31.07 -8.10
C TYR A 135 23.95 31.16 -7.33
N CYS A 136 23.86 31.21 -5.99
CA CYS A 136 25.02 31.18 -5.12
C CYS A 136 25.41 29.72 -4.82
N PHE A 137 26.55 29.26 -5.34
CA PHE A 137 27.03 27.90 -5.09
C PHE A 137 27.53 27.67 -3.66
N ASN A 138 27.83 28.73 -2.91
CA ASN A 138 28.28 28.63 -1.53
C ASN A 138 27.12 28.28 -0.57
N CYS A 139 26.01 29.03 -0.63
CA CYS A 139 24.87 28.83 0.27
C CYS A 139 23.65 28.17 -0.38
N LYS A 140 23.75 27.80 -1.67
CA LYS A 140 22.72 27.10 -2.45
C LYS A 140 21.38 27.83 -2.53
N THR A 141 21.42 29.16 -2.61
CA THR A 141 20.23 29.99 -2.76
C THR A 141 20.21 30.73 -4.10
N MET A 142 19.02 30.87 -4.67
CA MET A 142 18.77 31.75 -5.81
C MET A 142 18.91 33.21 -5.37
N GLN A 143 19.43 34.05 -6.27
CA GLN A 143 19.67 35.46 -6.06
C GLN A 143 18.97 36.20 -7.19
N GLU A 144 17.95 36.97 -6.84
CA GLU A 144 17.27 37.87 -7.79
C GLU A 144 18.19 39.03 -8.20
#